data_AF-A0A926VCE9-F1
#
_entry.id   AF-A0A926VCE9-F1
#
_cell.length_a   1.000
_cell.length_b   1.000
_cell.length_c   1.000
_cell.angle_alpha   90.00
_cell.angle_beta   90.00
_cell.angle_gamma   90.00
#
_symmetry.space_group_name_H-M   'P 1'
#
loop_
_entity.id
_entity.type
_entity.pdbx_description
1 polymer ?
#
loop_
_entity_poly.entity_id
_entity_poly.type
_entity_poly.pdbx_seq_one_letter_code
_entity_poly.pdbx_strand_id
1 'polypeptide(L)'
;MNSDIKYEVKVEREGYLILLEREPSGAVCCLCPSEYAPNSRCATGVMVLPQCPPSEYATFGSDEVGREQILALITQELPPLDWLDKSKDEALELEREDLYGLLEYVEKYPDSQVLYTEYTVTQS
;
A
#
# COMPACT_ATOMS: atom_id res chain seq x y z
N MET A 1 -13.18 17.02 4.00
CA MET A 1 -12.07 16.53 4.86
C MET A 1 -12.71 15.77 6.02
N ASN A 2 -12.24 14.55 6.31
CA ASN A 2 -12.96 13.41 6.93
C ASN A 2 -13.63 12.46 5.92
N SER A 3 -12.98 12.19 4.80
CA SER A 3 -13.38 11.07 3.96
C SER A 3 -12.84 9.79 4.57
N ASP A 4 -13.74 8.87 4.92
CA ASP A 4 -13.42 7.53 5.40
C ASP A 4 -13.15 6.63 4.19
N ILE A 5 -11.88 6.31 3.94
CA ILE A 5 -11.47 5.54 2.76
C ILE A 5 -11.23 4.08 3.15
N LYS A 6 -11.72 3.18 2.28
CA LYS A 6 -11.34 1.76 2.27
C LYS A 6 -10.86 1.39 0.88
N TYR A 7 -9.77 0.65 0.80
CA TYR A 7 -9.31 0.09 -0.46
C TYR A 7 -9.70 -1.38 -0.56
N GLU A 8 -10.19 -1.76 -1.73
CA GLU A 8 -10.43 -3.14 -2.10
C GLU A 8 -9.43 -3.52 -3.20
N VAL A 9 -8.44 -4.34 -2.83
CA VAL A 9 -7.45 -4.84 -3.78
C VAL A 9 -7.90 -6.22 -4.25
N LYS A 10 -8.16 -6.34 -5.55
CA LYS A 10 -8.48 -7.63 -6.16
C LYS A 10 -7.18 -8.40 -6.41
N VAL A 11 -7.03 -9.51 -5.70
CA VAL A 11 -5.87 -10.39 -5.74
C VAL A 11 -6.21 -11.62 -6.60
N GLU A 12 -5.58 -11.75 -7.76
CA GLU A 12 -5.86 -12.86 -8.67
C GLU A 12 -5.15 -14.16 -8.25
N ARG A 13 -4.02 -14.04 -7.55
CA ARG A 13 -3.20 -15.16 -7.09
C ARG A 13 -2.69 -14.91 -5.68
N GLU A 14 -2.64 -15.96 -4.84
CA GLU A 14 -2.02 -15.88 -3.52
C GLU A 14 -0.59 -15.32 -3.59
N GLY A 15 -0.25 -14.46 -2.62
CA GLY A 15 1.06 -13.83 -2.54
C GLY A 15 1.15 -12.85 -1.37
N TYR A 16 1.95 -11.80 -1.57
CA TYR A 16 2.15 -10.70 -0.64
C TYR A 16 1.80 -9.38 -1.30
N LEU A 17 0.90 -8.63 -0.66
CA LEU A 17 0.52 -7.28 -1.04
C LEU A 17 1.48 -6.26 -0.43
N ILE A 18 1.98 -5.37 -1.27
CA ILE A 18 2.57 -4.10 -0.88
C ILE A 18 1.65 -3.00 -1.42
N LEU A 19 1.10 -2.18 -0.54
CA LEU A 19 0.25 -1.03 -0.92
C LEU A 19 1.00 0.26 -0.60
N LEU A 20 1.20 1.09 -1.62
CA LEU A 20 1.78 2.42 -1.48
C LEU A 20 0.76 3.47 -1.87
N GLU A 21 0.80 4.59 -1.15
CA GLU A 21 0.09 5.82 -1.51
C GLU A 21 1.11 6.91 -1.82
N ARG A 22 0.87 7.65 -2.90
CA ARG A 22 1.54 8.93 -3.13
C ARG A 22 0.55 10.05 -2.86
N GLU A 23 0.87 10.82 -1.84
CA GLU A 23 0.09 11.97 -1.39
C GLU A 23 0.20 13.16 -2.36
N PRO A 24 -0.70 14.15 -2.24
CA PRO A 24 -0.61 15.40 -3.02
C PRO A 24 0.72 16.13 -2.83
N SER A 25 1.28 16.09 -1.62
CA SER A 25 2.61 16.59 -1.26
C SER A 25 3.74 15.97 -2.09
N GLY A 26 3.52 14.75 -2.60
CA GLY A 26 4.48 13.94 -3.31
C GLY A 26 5.21 12.92 -2.44
N ALA A 27 4.98 12.93 -1.12
CA ALA A 27 5.40 11.87 -0.20
C ALA A 27 4.82 10.52 -0.64
N VAL A 28 5.56 9.44 -0.41
CA VAL A 28 5.13 8.08 -0.73
C VAL A 28 5.10 7.25 0.54
N CYS A 29 3.92 6.87 0.99
CA CYS A 29 3.70 6.16 2.25
C CYS A 29 3.37 4.68 1.99
N CYS A 30 3.94 3.78 2.80
CA CYS A 30 3.57 2.37 2.78
C CYS A 30 2.35 2.11 3.66
N LEU A 31 1.23 1.76 3.03
CA LEU A 31 -0.05 1.44 3.69
C LEU A 31 -0.21 -0.06 3.99
N CYS A 32 0.51 -0.93 3.29
CA CYS A 32 0.54 -2.37 3.58
C CYS A 32 1.91 -2.95 3.15
N PRO A 33 2.62 -3.67 4.02
CA PRO A 33 2.30 -3.88 5.42
C PRO A 33 2.46 -2.59 6.26
N SER A 34 1.51 -2.33 7.16
CA SER A 34 1.57 -1.20 8.12
C SER A 34 0.73 -1.42 9.38
N GLU A 35 0.69 -0.44 10.29
CA GLU A 35 -0.25 -0.43 11.42
C GLU A 35 -1.73 -0.51 10.97
N TYR A 36 -2.03 -0.03 9.76
CA TYR A 36 -3.35 -0.15 9.14
C TYR A 36 -3.61 -1.57 8.61
N ALA A 37 -2.55 -2.29 8.22
CA ALA A 37 -2.64 -3.58 7.56
C ALA A 37 -1.38 -4.43 7.80
N PRO A 38 -1.22 -5.03 8.98
CA PRO A 38 0.05 -5.68 9.34
C PRO A 38 0.31 -6.97 8.56
N ASN A 39 -0.74 -7.63 8.05
CA ASN A 39 -0.62 -8.89 7.33
C ASN A 39 -0.61 -8.66 5.82
N SER A 40 0.58 -8.57 5.22
CA SER A 40 0.72 -8.44 3.76
C SER A 40 0.35 -9.70 2.98
N ARG A 41 0.38 -10.89 3.61
CA ARG A 41 0.03 -12.14 2.93
C ARG A 41 -1.45 -12.15 2.54
N CYS A 42 -1.72 -12.31 1.26
CA CYS A 42 -3.06 -12.27 0.69
C CYS A 42 -3.39 -13.58 -0.05
N ALA A 43 -4.59 -14.10 0.19
CA ALA A 43 -5.15 -15.18 -0.61
C ALA A 43 -5.81 -14.60 -1.88
N THR A 44 -6.06 -15.46 -2.88
CA THR A 44 -6.89 -15.09 -4.04
C THR A 44 -8.27 -14.59 -3.58
N GLY A 45 -8.73 -13.47 -4.13
CA GLY A 45 -10.00 -12.85 -3.79
C GLY A 45 -9.89 -11.33 -3.70
N VAL A 46 -10.54 -10.75 -2.69
CA VAL A 46 -10.48 -9.31 -2.41
C VAL A 46 -9.89 -9.12 -1.01
N MET A 47 -8.86 -8.29 -0.94
CA MET A 47 -8.28 -7.84 0.32
C MET A 47 -8.79 -6.42 0.61
N VAL A 48 -9.42 -6.24 1.78
CA VAL A 48 -9.95 -4.95 2.22
C VAL A 48 -8.97 -4.31 3.20
N LEU A 49 -8.69 -3.03 3.00
CA LEU A 49 -7.78 -2.23 3.83
C LEU A 49 -8.50 -0.98 4.35
N PRO A 50 -8.29 -0.57 5.61
CA PRO A 50 -7.43 -1.21 6.62
C PRO A 50 -7.92 -2.59 7.08
N GLN A 51 -7.03 -3.40 7.65
CA GLN A 51 -7.35 -4.72 8.21
C GLN A 51 -7.89 -4.59 9.64
N CYS A 52 -9.11 -4.07 9.83
CA CYS A 52 -9.73 -3.95 11.14
C CYS A 52 -10.78 -5.04 11.39
N PRO A 53 -10.57 -5.98 12.35
CA PRO A 53 -9.33 -6.28 13.10
C PRO A 53 -8.29 -7.05 12.24
N PRO A 54 -6.98 -7.08 12.60
CA PRO A 54 -6.36 -6.70 13.89
C PRO A 54 -5.97 -5.22 14.06
N SER A 55 -5.97 -4.41 13.00
CA SER A 55 -5.73 -2.96 13.10
C SER A 55 -6.84 -2.29 13.92
N GLU A 56 -6.50 -1.22 14.63
CA GLU A 56 -7.48 -0.38 15.33
C GLU A 56 -8.15 0.64 14.41
N TYR A 57 -7.61 0.84 13.21
CA TYR A 57 -8.11 1.81 12.24
C TYR A 57 -9.17 1.17 11.34
N ALA A 58 -10.41 1.68 11.40
CA ALA A 58 -11.49 1.17 10.55
C ALA A 58 -11.42 1.67 9.10
N THR A 59 -10.75 2.81 8.87
CA THR A 59 -10.69 3.57 7.62
C THR A 59 -9.34 4.31 7.53
N PHE A 60 -8.90 4.62 6.32
CA PHE A 60 -7.86 5.62 6.10
C PHE A 60 -8.49 7.01 6.10
N GLY A 61 -7.82 7.98 6.69
CA GLY A 61 -8.18 9.39 6.57
C GLY A 61 -7.55 9.99 5.31
N SER A 62 -8.25 10.96 4.70
CA SER A 62 -7.64 11.89 3.76
C SER A 62 -7.79 13.30 4.30
N ASP A 63 -6.65 13.91 4.61
CA ASP A 63 -6.49 15.23 5.21
C ASP A 63 -5.94 16.26 4.22
N GLU A 64 -5.34 15.82 3.10
CA GLU A 64 -4.84 16.67 2.04
C GLU A 64 -5.78 16.78 0.83
N VAL A 65 -5.92 18.00 0.30
CA VAL A 65 -6.63 18.23 -0.98
C VAL A 65 -5.65 18.12 -2.12
N GLY A 66 -5.97 17.27 -3.09
CA GLY A 66 -5.18 17.11 -4.28
C GLY A 66 -5.31 15.73 -4.90
N ARG A 67 -4.34 15.38 -5.73
CA ARG A 67 -4.30 14.09 -6.42
C ARG A 67 -3.54 13.09 -5.57
N GLU A 68 -4.22 12.02 -5.18
CA GLU A 68 -3.65 10.85 -4.52
C GLU A 68 -3.50 9.73 -5.55
N GLN A 69 -2.42 8.96 -5.44
CA GLN A 69 -2.14 7.82 -6.32
C GLN A 69 -1.89 6.59 -5.47
N ILE A 70 -2.51 5.46 -5.84
CA ILE A 70 -2.37 4.21 -5.12
C ILE A 70 -1.70 3.19 -6.04
N LEU A 71 -0.66 2.55 -5.52
CA LEU A 71 0.07 1.48 -6.18
C LEU A 71 -0.02 0.21 -5.33
N ALA A 72 -0.61 -0.83 -5.87
CA ALA A 72 -0.62 -2.15 -5.24
C ALA A 72 0.30 -3.09 -6.02
N LEU A 73 1.28 -3.67 -5.32
CA LEU A 73 2.13 -4.72 -5.85
C LEU A 73 1.77 -6.05 -5.20
N ILE A 74 1.52 -7.07 -6.01
CA ILE A 74 1.27 -8.44 -5.54
C ILE A 74 2.44 -9.30 -6.00
N THR A 75 3.19 -9.82 -5.04
CA THR A 75 4.42 -10.58 -5.26
C THR A 75 4.26 -12.02 -4.76
N GLN A 76 4.94 -12.99 -5.36
CA GLN A 76 4.84 -14.39 -4.89
C GLN A 76 5.56 -14.60 -3.55
N GLU A 77 6.71 -13.94 -3.38
CA GLU A 77 7.51 -13.93 -2.17
C GLU A 77 7.60 -12.51 -1.64
N LEU A 78 7.67 -12.36 -0.31
CA LEU A 78 7.88 -11.06 0.31
C LEU A 78 9.25 -10.51 -0.13
N PRO A 79 9.33 -9.31 -0.74
CA PRO A 79 10.61 -8.74 -1.14
C PRO A 79 11.54 -8.59 0.07
N PRO A 80 12.83 -8.92 -0.07
CA PRO A 80 13.81 -8.80 1.02
C PRO A 80 14.26 -7.34 1.17
N LEU A 81 13.32 -6.43 1.43
CA LEU A 81 13.57 -5.00 1.61
C LEU A 81 13.47 -4.66 3.10
N ASP A 82 14.55 -4.17 3.70
CA ASP A 82 14.63 -3.91 5.14
C ASP A 82 13.53 -2.95 5.66
N TRP A 83 13.05 -2.05 4.81
CA TRP A 83 12.01 -1.10 5.15
C TRP A 83 10.61 -1.75 5.25
N LEU A 84 10.35 -2.88 4.57
CA LEU A 84 9.04 -3.57 4.62
C LEU A 84 8.75 -4.17 5.99
N ASP A 85 9.78 -4.63 6.70
CA ASP A 85 9.59 -5.11 8.07
C ASP A 85 9.38 -3.95 9.04
N LYS A 86 10.06 -2.82 8.82
CA LYS A 86 9.89 -1.60 9.63
C LYS A 86 8.52 -0.96 9.45
N SER A 87 7.97 -1.01 8.24
CA SER A 87 6.68 -0.36 7.95
C SER A 87 5.52 -1.00 8.70
N LYS A 88 5.63 -2.26 9.15
CA LYS A 88 4.59 -2.97 9.91
C LYS A 88 4.20 -2.27 11.22
N ASP A 89 5.16 -1.61 11.86
CA ASP A 89 4.95 -1.01 13.19
C ASP A 89 4.27 0.36 13.07
N GLU A 90 4.62 1.14 12.05
CA GLU A 90 4.09 2.48 11.76
C GLU A 90 4.19 2.73 10.26
N ALA A 91 3.16 3.34 9.67
CA ALA A 91 3.17 3.63 8.23
C ALA A 91 4.41 4.47 7.87
N LEU A 92 5.21 3.93 6.95
CA LEU A 92 6.53 4.48 6.65
C LEU A 92 6.49 5.33 5.38
N GLU A 93 6.91 6.59 5.48
CA GLU A 93 7.26 7.40 4.32
C GLU A 93 8.57 6.87 3.71
N LEU A 94 8.53 6.53 2.42
CA LEU A 94 9.62 5.89 1.70
C LEU A 94 10.55 6.92 1.08
N GLU A 95 11.86 6.68 1.25
CA GLU A 95 12.87 7.45 0.56
C GLU A 95 13.10 6.94 -0.86
N ARG A 96 13.88 7.69 -1.64
CA ARG A 96 14.16 7.36 -3.04
C ARG A 96 14.80 5.98 -3.17
N GLU A 97 15.71 5.65 -2.27
CA GLU A 97 16.47 4.41 -2.22
C GLU A 97 15.54 3.20 -1.96
N ASP A 98 14.52 3.37 -1.13
CA ASP A 98 13.50 2.34 -0.86
C ASP A 98 12.68 2.03 -2.11
N LEU A 99 12.27 3.08 -2.83
CA LEU A 99 11.53 2.96 -4.10
C LEU A 99 12.37 2.33 -5.21
N TYR A 100 13.66 2.65 -5.29
CA TYR A 100 14.57 1.98 -6.23
C TYR A 100 14.71 0.49 -5.93
N GLY A 101 14.89 0.11 -4.67
CA GLY A 101 14.96 -1.30 -4.28
C GLY A 101 13.70 -2.08 -4.64
N LEU A 102 12.52 -1.46 -4.47
CA LEU A 102 11.25 -2.06 -4.88
C LEU A 102 11.14 -2.20 -6.40
N LEU A 103 11.55 -1.19 -7.16
CA LEU A 103 11.56 -1.24 -8.62
C LEU A 103 12.49 -2.34 -9.13
N GLU A 104 13.72 -2.42 -8.62
CA GLU A 104 14.69 -3.46 -8.97
C GLU A 104 14.14 -4.87 -8.69
N TYR A 105 13.42 -5.04 -7.59
CA TYR A 105 12.76 -6.31 -7.28
C TYR A 105 11.71 -6.67 -8.35
N VAL A 106 10.80 -5.75 -8.66
CA VAL A 106 9.73 -5.99 -9.65
C VAL A 106 10.30 -6.31 -11.03
N GLU A 107 11.34 -5.60 -11.46
CA GLU A 107 12.02 -5.85 -12.74
C GLU A 107 12.67 -7.24 -12.79
N LYS A 108 13.17 -7.74 -11.65
CA LYS A 108 13.79 -9.06 -11.55
C LYS A 108 12.79 -10.20 -11.47
N TYR A 109 11.59 -9.96 -10.93
CA TYR A 109 10.55 -10.97 -10.71
C TYR A 109 9.27 -10.63 -11.51
N PRO A 110 9.22 -10.98 -12.82
CA PRO A 110 8.17 -10.54 -13.73
C PRO A 110 6.79 -11.14 -13.44
N ASP A 111 6.70 -12.13 -12.56
CA ASP A 111 5.43 -12.69 -12.10
C ASP A 111 4.72 -11.79 -11.06
N SER A 112 5.31 -10.64 -10.72
CA SER A 112 4.69 -9.63 -9.87
C SER A 112 3.56 -8.91 -10.60
N GLN A 113 2.43 -8.71 -9.94
CA GLN A 113 1.35 -7.88 -10.48
C GLN A 113 1.48 -6.47 -9.93
N VAL A 114 1.29 -5.48 -10.80
CA VAL A 114 1.29 -4.06 -10.43
C VAL A 114 -0.04 -3.48 -10.85
N LEU A 115 -0.80 -2.99 -9.87
CA LEU A 115 -2.09 -2.33 -10.05
C LEU A 115 -1.95 -0.87 -9.65
N TYR A 116 -2.58 0.00 -10.41
CA TYR A 116 -2.51 1.44 -10.22
C TYR A 116 -3.90 2.05 -10.28
N THR A 117 -4.17 2.97 -9.36
CA THR A 117 -5.33 3.85 -9.44
C THR A 117 -4.95 5.25 -8.94
N GLU A 118 -5.78 6.22 -9.28
CA GLU A 118 -5.64 7.60 -8.83
C GLU A 118 -7.01 8.21 -8.62
N TYR A 119 -7.09 9.15 -7.68
CA TYR A 119 -8.29 9.95 -7.46
C TYR A 119 -7.90 11.34 -7.00
N THR A 120 -8.89 12.24 -6.95
CA THR A 120 -8.69 13.62 -6.52
C THR A 120 -9.61 13.90 -5.36
N VAL A 121 -9.00 14.34 -4.26
CA VAL A 121 -9.69 14.81 -3.06
C VAL A 121 -10.00 16.29 -3.25
N THR A 122 -11.27 16.66 -3.18
CA THR A 122 -11.73 18.04 -3.32
C THR A 122 -12.32 18.58 -2.02
N GLN A 123 -12.20 19.89 -1.79
CA GLN A 123 -12.98 20.53 -0.73
C GLN A 123 -14.46 20.48 -1.10
N SER A 124 -15.28 20.12 -0.11
CA SER A 124 -16.75 20.09 -0.22
C SER A 124 -17.33 21.48 -0.02
#